data_AF-A0A960YXC9-F1
#
_entry.id   AF-A0A960YXC9-F1
#
_cell.length_a   1.000
_cell.length_b   1.000
_cell.length_c   1.000
_cell.angle_alpha   90.00
_cell.angle_beta   90.00
_cell.angle_gamma   90.00
#
_symmetry.space_group_name_H-M   'P 1'
#
loop_
_entity.id
_entity.type
_entity.pdbx_description
1 polymer ?
#
loop_
_entity_poly.entity_id
_entity_poly.type
_entity_poly.pdbx_seq_one_letter_code
_entity_poly.pdbx_strand_id
1 'polypeptide(L)'
;MFDIGNLPLDFNHIENLFVTHGHLDHANGIPYFISQRSLKNLKAPNIYVPEEMYEHQNEILKLYQKIENFEYKFNLFPAKIGEFYNFGKNNYIKPLKTHHRIPSQGYTLFEKIHKLKKEFAGLDKNEIIQMKSKGEILTEDKMIPQV
;
A
#
# COMPACT_ATOMS: atom_id res chain seq x y z
N MET A 1 4.21 4.86 -4.77
CA MET A 1 5.66 4.89 -5.07
C MET A 1 6.26 3.56 -4.64
N PHE A 2 7.22 3.04 -5.41
CA PHE A 2 7.99 1.86 -5.04
C PHE A 2 9.43 2.27 -4.79
N ASP A 3 9.92 1.99 -3.58
CA ASP A 3 11.23 2.41 -3.08
C ASP A 3 11.47 3.93 -3.09
N ILE A 4 12.47 4.36 -2.31
CA ILE A 4 12.87 5.76 -2.18
C ILE A 4 14.33 5.86 -1.71
N GLY A 5 15.26 5.12 -2.32
CA GLY A 5 16.67 5.22 -1.91
C GLY A 5 17.26 6.60 -2.11
N ASN A 6 16.97 7.20 -3.26
CA ASN A 6 17.17 8.63 -3.51
C ASN A 6 15.81 9.31 -3.70
N LEU A 7 15.62 10.48 -3.09
CA LEU A 7 14.34 11.17 -3.22
C LEU A 7 14.20 11.79 -4.61
N PRO A 8 13.01 11.68 -5.25
CA PRO A 8 12.74 12.42 -6.47
C PRO A 8 12.65 13.92 -6.17
N LEU A 9 12.77 14.77 -7.18
CA LEU A 9 12.70 16.23 -7.01
C LEU A 9 11.34 16.70 -6.48
N ASP A 10 10.24 16.03 -6.86
CA ASP A 10 8.92 16.23 -6.26
C ASP A 10 8.37 14.91 -5.70
N PHE A 11 8.20 14.87 -4.39
CA PHE A 11 7.63 13.75 -3.63
C PHE A 11 6.42 14.15 -2.78
N ASN A 12 5.97 15.40 -2.83
CA ASN A 12 4.93 15.90 -1.92
C ASN A 12 3.54 15.31 -2.22
N HIS A 13 3.33 14.79 -3.43
CA HIS A 13 2.09 14.12 -3.83
C HIS A 13 2.04 12.63 -3.43
N ILE A 14 3.15 12.05 -2.95
CA ILE A 14 3.23 10.62 -2.64
C ILE A 14 2.56 10.34 -1.30
N GLU A 15 1.42 9.64 -1.33
CA GLU A 15 0.71 9.22 -0.11
C GLU A 15 1.02 7.78 0.31
N ASN A 16 1.39 6.91 -0.63
CA ASN A 16 1.66 5.49 -0.37
C ASN A 16 3.04 5.11 -0.91
N LEU A 17 3.89 4.57 -0.03
CA LEU A 17 5.24 4.09 -0.33
C LEU A 17 5.34 2.60 -0.01
N PHE A 18 5.75 1.80 -0.98
CA PHE A 18 5.94 0.36 -0.86
C PHE A 18 7.42 0.03 -1.05
N VAL A 19 8.05 -0.55 -0.04
CA VAL A 19 9.50 -0.78 0.00
C VAL A 19 9.78 -2.26 -0.28
N THR A 20 10.61 -2.52 -1.27
CA THR A 20 10.94 -3.89 -1.71
C THR A 20 11.89 -4.57 -0.73
N HIS A 21 12.91 -3.86 -0.25
CA HIS A 21 13.89 -4.36 0.71
C HIS A 21 14.69 -3.23 1.38
N GLY A 22 15.43 -3.59 2.44
CA GLY A 22 16.12 -2.63 3.31
C GLY A 22 17.50 -2.13 2.86
N HIS A 23 17.93 -2.37 1.62
CA HIS A 23 19.17 -1.75 1.16
C HIS A 23 19.00 -0.23 1.01
N LEU A 24 20.08 0.53 1.22
CA LEU A 24 20.01 1.99 1.28
C LEU A 24 19.63 2.64 -0.05
N ASP A 25 20.01 2.04 -1.17
CA ASP A 25 19.59 2.44 -2.52
C ASP A 25 18.09 2.22 -2.78
N HIS A 26 17.35 1.61 -1.84
CA HIS A 26 15.91 1.45 -1.87
C HIS A 26 15.18 2.14 -0.71
N ALA A 27 15.78 2.22 0.49
CA ALA A 27 15.08 2.65 1.70
C ALA A 27 15.63 3.93 2.36
N ASN A 28 16.82 4.39 1.98
CA ASN A 28 17.51 5.48 2.71
C ASN A 28 16.72 6.79 2.76
N GLY A 29 15.89 7.09 1.76
CA GLY A 29 15.09 8.31 1.73
C GLY A 29 13.88 8.32 2.67
N ILE A 30 13.52 7.20 3.32
CA ILE A 30 12.32 7.12 4.17
C ILE A 30 12.29 8.19 5.28
N PRO A 31 13.35 8.38 6.10
CA PRO A 31 13.31 9.38 7.18
C PRO A 31 13.16 10.81 6.65
N TYR A 32 13.95 11.17 5.64
CA TYR A 32 13.90 12.51 5.06
C TYR A 32 12.54 12.79 4.38
N PHE A 33 12.00 11.81 3.65
CA PHE A 33 10.66 11.88 3.05
C PHE A 33 9.58 12.20 4.09
N ILE A 34 9.59 11.49 5.22
CA ILE A 34 8.63 11.72 6.31
C ILE A 34 8.83 13.10 6.95
N SER A 35 10.08 13.46 7.27
CA SER A 35 10.42 14.75 7.89
C SER A 35 9.91 15.91 7.04
N GLN A 36 10.21 15.90 5.74
CA GLN A 36 9.78 16.95 4.80
C GLN A 36 8.26 17.07 4.66
N ARG A 37 7.53 15.94 4.62
CA ARG A 37 6.06 15.95 4.58
C ARG A 37 5.45 16.46 5.88
N SER A 38 6.02 16.06 7.02
CA SER A 38 5.58 16.46 8.36
C SER A 38 5.78 17.95 8.57
N LEU A 39 6.95 18.48 8.16
CA LEU A 39 7.28 19.91 8.22
C LEU A 39 6.29 20.76 7.41
N LYS A 40 5.88 20.28 6.24
CA LYS A 40 4.87 20.92 5.38
C LYS A 40 3.43 20.69 5.85
N ASN A 41 3.24 20.01 6.97
CA ASN A 41 1.93 19.64 7.52
C ASN A 41 1.02 18.93 6.50
N LEU A 42 1.61 18.08 5.65
CA LEU A 42 0.87 17.27 4.69
C LEU A 42 0.22 16.06 5.40
N LYS A 43 -0.72 15.41 4.71
CA LYS A 43 -1.31 14.15 5.16
C LYS A 43 -0.20 13.11 5.42
N ALA A 44 -0.30 12.41 6.55
CA ALA A 44 0.62 11.34 6.91
C ALA A 44 0.70 10.29 5.78
N PRO A 45 1.89 9.98 5.25
CA PRO A 45 2.03 8.94 4.24
C PRO A 45 1.87 7.55 4.89
N ASN A 46 1.36 6.59 4.11
CA ASN A 46 1.37 5.18 4.43
C ASN A 46 2.65 4.55 3.86
N ILE A 47 3.39 3.86 4.71
CA ILE A 47 4.69 3.28 4.38
C ILE A 47 4.64 1.79 4.70
N TYR A 48 4.84 0.98 3.68
CA TYR A 48 4.76 -0.46 3.73
C TYR A 48 6.16 -1.02 3.54
N VAL A 49 6.72 -1.66 4.57
CA VAL A 49 8.06 -2.25 4.56
C VAL A 49 7.97 -3.77 4.71
N PRO A 50 8.99 -4.54 4.29
CA PRO A 50 9.04 -5.97 4.61
C PRO A 50 8.86 -6.18 6.12
N GLU A 51 8.13 -7.24 6.50
CA GLU A 51 7.79 -7.52 7.90
C GLU A 51 9.04 -7.56 8.78
N GLU A 52 10.13 -8.15 8.28
CA GLU A 52 11.41 -8.28 8.97
C GLU A 52 12.14 -6.94 9.17
N MET A 53 11.80 -5.91 8.38
CA MET A 53 12.39 -4.57 8.45
C MET A 53 11.61 -3.64 9.40
N TYR A 54 10.36 -3.98 9.73
CA TYR A 54 9.41 -3.09 10.39
C TYR A 54 9.95 -2.45 11.69
N GLU A 55 10.40 -3.27 12.64
CA GLU A 55 10.86 -2.78 13.94
C GLU A 55 12.11 -1.92 13.81
N HIS A 56 13.07 -2.33 12.99
CA HIS A 56 14.30 -1.57 12.75
C HIS A 56 14.02 -0.21 12.11
N GLN A 57 13.12 -0.16 11.12
CA GLN A 57 12.73 1.10 10.49
C GLN A 57 12.00 2.03 11.49
N ASN A 58 11.15 1.48 12.34
CA ASN A 58 10.46 2.23 13.39
C ASN A 58 11.45 2.83 14.41
N GLU A 59 12.46 2.06 14.83
CA GLU A 59 13.52 2.54 15.71
C GLU A 59 14.35 3.67 15.09
N ILE A 60 14.74 3.52 13.81
CA ILE A 60 15.45 4.56 13.06
C ILE A 60 14.64 5.86 13.03
N LEU A 61 13.33 5.79 12.74
CA LEU A 61 12.47 6.97 12.71
C LEU A 61 12.33 7.62 14.08
N LYS A 62 12.24 6.84 15.16
CA LYS A 62 12.24 7.37 16.54
C LYS A 62 13.56 8.06 16.88
N LEU A 63 14.70 7.53 16.42
CA LEU A 63 16.00 8.16 16.62
C LEU A 63 16.10 9.49 15.88
N TYR A 64 15.69 9.56 14.62
CA TYR A 64 15.67 10.82 13.86
C TYR A 64 14.75 11.87 14.48
N GLN A 65 13.55 11.50 14.94
CA GLN A 65 12.65 12.42 15.65
C GLN A 65 13.31 13.03 16.90
N LYS A 66 14.08 12.24 17.66
CA LYS A 66 14.84 12.74 18.82
C LYS A 66 15.96 13.69 18.41
N ILE A 67 16.69 13.37 17.35
CA ILE A 67 17.80 14.19 16.84
C ILE A 67 17.27 15.54 16.33
N GLU A 68 16.19 15.52 15.53
CA GLU A 68 15.58 16.73 14.99
C GLU A 68 14.75 17.50 16.02
N ASN A 69 14.44 16.88 17.17
CA ASN A 69 13.49 17.38 18.15
C ASN A 69 12.15 17.76 17.48
N PHE A 70 11.67 16.89 16.58
CA PHE A 70 10.49 17.12 15.75
C PHE A 70 9.68 15.83 15.63
N GLU A 71 8.36 15.92 15.85
CA GLU A 71 7.45 14.79 15.73
C GLU A 71 7.06 14.55 14.27
N TYR A 72 7.15 13.30 13.83
CA TYR A 72 6.85 12.90 12.47
C TYR A 72 5.43 12.36 12.33
N LYS A 73 4.73 12.77 11.27
CA LYS A 73 3.39 12.27 10.91
C LYS A 73 3.51 11.21 9.82
N PHE A 74 3.35 9.94 10.17
CA PHE A 74 3.40 8.80 9.23
C PHE A 74 2.62 7.60 9.76
N ASN A 75 2.25 6.69 8.84
CA ASN A 75 1.75 5.37 9.19
C ASN A 75 2.73 4.33 8.64
N LEU A 76 3.29 3.49 9.50
CA LEU A 76 4.19 2.41 9.11
C LEU A 76 3.47 1.06 9.26
N PHE A 77 3.55 0.21 8.24
CA PHE A 77 2.91 -1.09 8.19
C PHE A 77 3.90 -2.19 7.82
N PRO A 78 3.88 -3.36 8.50
CA PRO A 78 4.58 -4.54 8.04
C PRO A 78 3.79 -5.15 6.88
N ALA A 79 4.36 -5.15 5.68
CA ALA A 79 3.75 -5.72 4.49
C ALA A 79 4.09 -7.21 4.39
N LYS A 80 3.18 -8.06 4.86
CA LYS A 80 3.34 -9.51 4.90
C LYS A 80 3.10 -10.12 3.53
N ILE A 81 3.92 -11.13 3.21
CA ILE A 81 3.80 -11.87 1.95
C ILE A 81 2.41 -12.51 1.85
N GLY A 82 1.74 -12.27 0.71
CA GLY A 82 0.45 -12.88 0.41
C GLY A 82 -0.78 -12.11 0.88
N GLU A 83 -0.63 -11.09 1.74
CA GLU A 83 -1.75 -10.26 2.21
C GLU A 83 -2.10 -9.16 1.21
N PHE A 84 -3.37 -8.74 1.21
CA PHE A 84 -3.84 -7.61 0.40
C PHE A 84 -3.95 -6.34 1.24
N TYR A 85 -3.31 -5.28 0.79
CA TYR A 85 -3.39 -3.95 1.41
C TYR A 85 -4.12 -2.98 0.50
N ASN A 86 -5.24 -2.43 0.97
CA ASN A 86 -5.92 -1.35 0.27
C ASN A 86 -5.10 -0.07 0.40
N PHE A 87 -4.91 0.64 -0.72
CA PHE A 87 -4.25 1.94 -0.73
C PHE A 87 -5.02 3.01 -1.53
N GLY A 88 -6.26 2.71 -1.92
CA GLY A 88 -7.14 3.56 -2.71
C GLY A 88 -8.53 2.92 -2.88
N LYS A 89 -9.47 3.62 -3.52
CA LYS A 89 -10.88 3.21 -3.57
C LYS A 89 -11.09 1.73 -3.91
N ASN A 90 -10.50 1.28 -5.03
CA ASN A 90 -10.55 -0.11 -5.48
C ASN A 90 -9.15 -0.71 -5.66
N ASN A 91 -8.11 -0.03 -5.19
CA ASN A 91 -6.73 -0.40 -5.48
C ASN A 91 -6.10 -1.10 -4.29
N TYR A 92 -5.49 -2.24 -4.57
CA TYR A 92 -4.87 -3.11 -3.58
C TYR A 92 -3.49 -3.51 -4.02
N ILE A 93 -2.61 -3.76 -3.07
CA ILE A 93 -1.31 -4.35 -3.35
C ILE A 93 -1.14 -5.65 -2.61
N LYS A 94 -0.42 -6.58 -3.23
CA LYS A 94 -0.07 -7.87 -2.62
C LYS A 94 1.44 -8.07 -2.67
N PRO A 95 2.13 -8.18 -1.52
CA PRO A 95 3.55 -8.50 -1.48
C PRO A 95 3.77 -9.97 -1.88
N LEU A 96 4.85 -10.20 -2.63
CA LEU A 96 5.27 -11.51 -3.11
C LEU A 96 6.74 -11.73 -2.77
N LYS A 97 7.07 -12.90 -2.24
CA LYS A 97 8.44 -13.21 -1.86
C LYS A 97 9.36 -13.23 -3.08
N THR A 98 10.49 -12.55 -3.00
CA THR A 98 11.55 -12.58 -4.01
C THR A 98 12.80 -13.28 -3.49
N HIS A 99 13.72 -13.63 -4.40
CA HIS A 99 15.00 -14.20 -4.06
C HIS A 99 16.09 -13.12 -4.08
N HIS A 100 16.63 -12.78 -2.90
CA HIS A 100 17.67 -11.77 -2.71
C HIS A 100 18.52 -12.10 -1.48
N ARG A 101 19.63 -11.40 -1.29
CA ARG A 101 20.56 -11.62 -0.16
C ARG A 101 19.95 -11.29 1.21
N ILE A 102 19.03 -10.33 1.28
CA ILE A 102 18.30 -9.93 2.49
C ILE A 102 16.80 -10.18 2.28
N PRO A 103 15.96 -10.15 3.34
CA PRO A 103 14.51 -10.18 3.19
C PRO A 103 14.06 -9.16 2.14
N SER A 104 13.31 -9.64 1.16
CA SER A 104 12.91 -8.86 -0.01
C SER A 104 11.56 -9.34 -0.53
N GLN A 105 10.84 -8.40 -1.13
CA GLN A 105 9.56 -8.67 -1.76
C GLN A 105 9.37 -7.83 -3.02
N GLY A 106 8.66 -8.42 -3.97
CA GLY A 106 8.00 -7.71 -5.05
C GLY A 106 6.56 -7.40 -4.68
N TYR A 107 5.88 -6.66 -5.55
CA TYR A 107 4.49 -6.29 -5.36
C TYR A 107 3.72 -6.48 -6.65
N THR A 108 2.50 -7.01 -6.53
CA THR A 108 1.52 -7.00 -7.61
C THR A 108 0.40 -6.03 -7.25
N LEU A 109 0.04 -5.18 -8.20
CA LEU A 109 -1.08 -4.26 -8.12
C LEU A 109 -2.36 -4.99 -8.51
N PHE A 110 -3.42 -4.79 -7.72
CA PHE A 110 -4.74 -5.34 -7.98
C PHE A 110 -5.80 -4.24 -8.01
N GLU A 111 -6.74 -4.40 -8.92
CA GLU A 111 -8.02 -3.70 -8.87
C GLU A 111 -9.09 -4.65 -8.33
N LYS A 112 -9.87 -4.18 -7.35
CA LYS A 112 -11.03 -4.88 -6.84
C LYS A 112 -12.26 -4.48 -7.65
N ILE A 113 -12.85 -5.44 -8.34
CA ILE A 113 -14.09 -5.26 -9.12
C ILE A 113 -15.24 -6.02 -8.49
N HIS A 114 -16.46 -5.50 -8.67
CA HIS A 114 -17.70 -6.21 -8.34
C HIS A 114 -18.24 -6.85 -9.62
N LYS A 115 -18.16 -8.18 -9.71
CA LYS A 115 -18.64 -8.93 -10.87
C LYS A 115 -19.97 -9.59 -10.56
N LEU A 116 -20.92 -9.56 -11.48
CA LEU A 116 -22.16 -10.33 -11.35
C LEU A 116 -21.83 -11.81 -11.14
N LYS A 117 -22.44 -12.44 -10.14
CA LYS A 117 -22.23 -13.85 -9.88
C LYS A 117 -22.74 -14.69 -11.06
N LYS A 118 -22.12 -15.85 -11.27
CA LYS A 118 -22.38 -16.69 -12.47
C LYS A 118 -23.83 -17.17 -12.54
N GLU A 119 -24.46 -17.43 -11.40
CA GLU A 119 -25.86 -17.87 -11.29
C GLU A 119 -26.87 -16.82 -11.78
N PHE A 120 -26.47 -15.54 -11.86
CA PHE A 120 -27.30 -14.46 -12.40
C PHE A 120 -26.89 -14.10 -13.84
N ALA A 121 -25.93 -14.81 -14.44
CA ALA A 121 -25.50 -14.55 -15.80
C ALA A 121 -26.59 -15.01 -16.79
N GLY A 122 -27.16 -14.04 -17.53
CA GLY A 122 -28.21 -14.29 -18.53
C GLY A 122 -29.61 -13.82 -18.11
N LEU A 123 -29.80 -13.39 -16.86
CA LEU A 123 -31.02 -12.71 -16.44
C LEU A 123 -31.17 -11.35 -17.14
N ASP A 124 -32.40 -10.93 -17.35
CA ASP A 124 -32.66 -9.62 -17.94
C ASP A 124 -32.35 -8.49 -16.95
N LYS A 125 -32.21 -7.26 -17.48
CA LYS A 125 -31.86 -6.08 -16.66
C LYS A 125 -32.92 -5.76 -15.60
N ASN A 126 -34.21 -5.91 -15.91
CA ASN A 126 -35.32 -5.68 -14.99
C ASN A 126 -35.35 -6.73 -13.87
N GLU A 127 -35.11 -8.00 -14.18
CA GLU A 127 -34.98 -9.08 -13.18
C GLU A 127 -33.84 -8.78 -12.19
N ILE A 128 -32.67 -8.39 -12.71
CA ILE A 128 -31.51 -7.98 -11.89
C ILE A 128 -31.86 -6.78 -11.00
N ILE A 129 -32.55 -5.77 -11.54
CA ILE A 129 -32.96 -4.58 -10.76
C ILE A 129 -33.95 -4.97 -9.65
N GLN A 130 -34.92 -5.83 -9.96
CA GLN A 130 -35.91 -6.28 -9.00
C GLN A 130 -35.26 -7.08 -7.87
N MET A 131 -34.36 -8.01 -8.19
CA MET A 131 -33.59 -8.79 -7.20
C MET A 131 -32.71 -7.88 -6.34
N LYS A 132 -32.05 -6.89 -6.95
CA LYS A 132 -31.27 -5.89 -6.20
C LYS A 132 -32.14 -5.08 -5.24
N SER A 133 -33.35 -4.68 -5.66
CA SER A 133 -34.29 -3.95 -4.79
C SER A 133 -34.80 -4.79 -3.61
N LYS A 134 -34.76 -6.12 -3.72
CA LYS A 134 -35.05 -7.07 -2.64
C LYS A 134 -33.86 -7.29 -1.68
N GLY A 135 -32.73 -6.60 -1.90
CA GLY A 135 -31.53 -6.69 -1.05
C GLY A 135 -30.63 -7.89 -1.37
N GLU A 136 -30.84 -8.56 -2.49
CA GLU A 136 -30.10 -9.75 -2.86
C GLU A 136 -28.66 -9.40 -3.30
N ILE A 137 -27.67 -10.17 -2.85
CA ILE A 137 -26.25 -9.94 -3.16
C ILE A 137 -25.94 -10.56 -4.52
N LEU A 138 -26.07 -9.75 -5.57
CA LEU A 138 -25.95 -10.19 -6.96
C LEU A 138 -24.51 -10.25 -7.48
N THR A 139 -23.57 -9.61 -6.78
CA THR A 139 -22.18 -9.48 -7.20
C THR A 139 -21.22 -10.13 -6.23
N GLU A 140 -20.10 -10.59 -6.73
CA GLU A 140 -18.95 -11.07 -5.98
C GLU A 140 -17.73 -10.17 -6.22
N ASP A 141 -16.88 -10.04 -5.22
CA ASP A 141 -15.64 -9.29 -5.32
C ASP A 141 -14.59 -10.14 -6.03
N LYS A 142 -13.87 -9.55 -6.99
CA LYS A 142 -12.71 -10.15 -7.64
C LYS A 142 -11.52 -9.22 -7.62
N MET A 143 -10.36 -9.79 -7.27
CA MET A 143 -9.07 -9.12 -7.33
C MET A 143 -8.46 -9.39 -8.70
N ILE A 144 -8.37 -8.37 -9.54
CA ILE A 144 -7.81 -8.46 -10.89
C ILE A 144 -6.38 -7.91 -10.86
N PRO A 145 -5.35 -8.72 -11.15
CA PRO A 145 -3.98 -8.22 -11.23
C PRO A 145 -3.85 -7.24 -12.38
N GLN A 146 -3.12 -6.15 -12.14
CA GLN A 146 -2.90 -5.08 -13.10
C GLN A 146 -1.46 -5.08 -13.62
N VAL A 147 -0.51 -5.21 -12.69
CA VAL A 147 0.95 -5.27 -12.92
C VAL A 147 1.59 -6.12 -11.83
#